data_AF-A0A7C7PM39-F1
#
_entry.id   AF-A0A7C7PM39-F1
#
_cell.length_a   1.000
_cell.length_b   1.000
_cell.length_c   1.000
_cell.angle_alpha   90.00
_cell.angle_beta   90.00
_cell.angle_gamma   90.00
#
_symmetry.space_group_name_H-M   'P 1'
#
loop_
_entity.id
_entity.type
_entity.pdbx_description
1 polymer ?
#
loop_
_entity_poly.entity_id
_entity_poly.type
_entity_poly.pdbx_seq_one_letter_code
_entity_poly.pdbx_strand_id
1 'polypeptide(L)'
;MGAHSVWYAVRIYLLEELRLLIEVRVQSLWVDGTTNTPVVMLKELSGERVLPIWIGPGEASAIAAELATMEFARPLTHDLLCAVMKQLGGSLQKVVISRVEDSTYYAELLVLKNGELISLDARPSDSIAIALRSDTQIFAHEELLAIVRDLNVGEFESAGKDPSTSPPFMGPDELEEHLRALNPEDFGRFTP
;
A
#
# COMPACT_ATOMS: atom_id res chain seq x y z
N MET A 1 34.59 23.17 17.93
CA MET A 1 33.29 23.85 17.76
C MET A 1 32.42 23.27 16.62
N GLY A 2 32.75 22.11 16.01
CA GLY A 2 32.07 21.61 14.79
C GLY A 2 31.20 20.34 14.94
N ALA A 3 31.23 19.63 16.09
CA ALA A 3 30.43 18.41 16.25
C ALA A 3 28.96 18.71 16.57
N HIS A 4 28.67 19.76 17.36
CA HIS A 4 27.30 20.12 17.75
C HIS A 4 26.43 20.60 16.57
N SER A 5 27.02 21.21 15.55
CA SER A 5 26.28 21.71 14.38
C SER A 5 25.89 20.60 13.40
N VAL A 6 26.72 19.56 13.26
CA VAL A 6 26.45 18.42 12.35
C VAL A 6 25.33 17.55 12.89
N TRP A 7 25.37 17.18 14.18
CA TRP A 7 24.28 16.40 14.80
C TRP A 7 22.95 17.16 14.82
N TYR A 8 23.00 18.48 14.96
CA TYR A 8 21.81 19.33 14.88
C TYR A 8 21.24 19.37 13.47
N ALA A 9 22.09 19.51 12.45
CA ALA A 9 21.67 19.45 11.05
C ALA A 9 21.09 18.06 10.71
N VAL A 10 21.80 16.96 11.01
CA VAL A 10 21.31 15.59 10.78
C VAL A 10 19.97 15.35 11.48
N ARG A 11 19.80 15.85 12.71
CA ARG A 11 18.54 15.76 13.44
C ARG A 11 17.43 16.58 12.79
N ILE A 12 17.71 17.78 12.28
CA ILE A 12 16.73 18.57 11.54
C ILE A 12 16.33 17.87 10.25
N TYR A 13 17.29 17.38 9.46
CA TYR A 13 17.02 16.64 8.23
C TYR A 13 16.15 15.40 8.51
N LEU A 14 16.50 14.58 9.50
CA LEU A 14 15.70 13.42 9.89
C LEU A 14 14.29 13.82 10.38
N LEU A 15 14.15 14.96 11.07
CA LEU A 15 12.84 15.46 11.51
C LEU A 15 12.02 16.02 10.35
N GLU A 16 12.64 16.62 9.34
CA GLU A 16 11.98 17.08 8.12
C GLU A 16 11.54 15.89 7.26
N GLU A 17 12.39 14.90 7.08
CA GLU A 17 12.08 13.67 6.36
C GLU A 17 10.96 12.88 7.04
N LEU A 18 10.94 12.83 8.37
CA LEU A 18 9.81 12.28 9.13
C LEU A 18 8.53 13.13 9.05
N ARG A 19 8.63 14.45 8.83
CA ARG A 19 7.46 15.33 8.62
C ARG A 19 6.81 15.15 7.26
N LEU A 20 7.53 14.58 6.30
CA LEU A 20 7.03 14.28 4.96
C LEU A 20 6.39 12.89 4.88
N LEU A 21 6.42 12.10 5.96
CA LEU A 21 5.75 10.80 6.01
C LEU A 21 4.38 10.93 6.65
N ILE A 22 3.35 10.66 5.86
CA ILE A 22 1.96 10.67 6.28
C ILE A 22 1.50 9.24 6.51
N GLU A 23 0.98 8.95 7.69
CA GLU A 23 0.41 7.64 7.97
C GLU A 23 -0.88 7.46 7.15
N VAL A 24 -0.96 6.32 6.46
CA VAL A 24 -2.09 5.93 5.62
C VAL A 24 -2.60 4.56 6.03
N ARG A 25 -3.86 4.28 5.71
CA ARG A 25 -4.47 2.96 5.88
C ARG A 25 -5.14 2.53 4.60
N VAL A 26 -5.23 1.22 4.40
CA VAL A 26 -6.06 0.66 3.34
C VAL A 26 -7.52 0.97 3.67
N GLN A 27 -8.14 1.80 2.83
CA GLN A 27 -9.55 2.16 2.97
C GLN A 27 -10.45 1.15 2.26
N SER A 28 -10.07 0.77 1.03
CA SER A 28 -10.88 -0.08 0.16
C SER A 28 -10.09 -0.59 -1.04
N LEU A 29 -10.62 -1.62 -1.69
CA LEU A 29 -10.18 -2.13 -2.98
C LEU A 29 -11.31 -1.92 -4.00
N TRP A 30 -10.95 -1.49 -5.20
CA TRP A 30 -11.86 -1.18 -6.29
C TRP A 30 -11.40 -1.87 -7.55
N VAL A 31 -12.29 -1.95 -8.55
CA VAL A 31 -11.92 -2.32 -9.91
C VAL A 31 -12.18 -1.10 -10.79
N ASP A 32 -11.17 -0.65 -11.51
CA ASP A 32 -11.32 0.40 -12.52
C ASP A 32 -12.19 -0.12 -13.66
N GLY A 33 -13.37 0.47 -13.85
CA GLY A 33 -14.33 0.02 -14.88
C GLY A 33 -13.87 0.20 -16.32
N THR A 34 -12.81 0.98 -16.57
CA THR A 34 -12.24 1.19 -17.91
C THR A 34 -11.20 0.13 -18.24
N THR A 35 -10.31 -0.15 -17.28
CA THR A 35 -9.14 -1.02 -17.48
C THR A 35 -9.33 -2.42 -16.88
N ASN A 36 -10.42 -2.63 -16.15
CA ASN A 36 -10.68 -3.82 -15.36
C ASN A 36 -9.53 -4.20 -14.41
N THR A 37 -8.76 -3.19 -14.00
CA THR A 37 -7.57 -3.37 -13.17
C THR A 37 -7.91 -3.02 -11.71
N PRO A 38 -7.50 -3.85 -10.74
CA PRO A 38 -7.71 -3.54 -9.34
C PRO A 38 -6.95 -2.29 -8.87
N VAL A 39 -7.57 -1.51 -7.99
CA VAL A 39 -7.02 -0.30 -7.39
C VAL A 39 -7.14 -0.39 -5.87
N VAL A 40 -6.03 -0.22 -5.15
CA VAL A 40 -6.04 -0.06 -3.69
C VAL A 40 -6.08 1.41 -3.32
N MET A 41 -7.04 1.77 -2.47
CA MET A 41 -7.24 3.13 -1.99
C MET A 41 -6.61 3.28 -0.61
N LEU A 42 -5.56 4.08 -0.51
CA LEU A 42 -4.89 4.38 0.75
C LEU A 42 -5.35 5.74 1.27
N LYS A 43 -6.06 5.77 2.38
CA LYS A 43 -6.54 7.01 3.00
C LYS A 43 -5.58 7.47 4.09
N GLU A 44 -5.23 8.74 4.08
CA GLU A 44 -4.51 9.41 5.17
C GLU A 44 -5.29 9.30 6.49
N LEU A 45 -4.62 8.95 7.60
CA LEU A 45 -5.29 8.79 8.90
C LEU A 45 -5.78 10.12 9.48
N SER A 46 -4.99 11.18 9.34
CA SER A 46 -5.25 12.49 9.94
C SER A 46 -5.96 13.48 9.01
N GLY A 47 -6.49 13.01 7.88
CA GLY A 47 -7.02 13.86 6.82
C GLY A 47 -8.00 13.12 5.90
N GLU A 48 -8.39 13.81 4.82
CA GLU A 48 -9.36 13.30 3.85
C GLU A 48 -8.71 12.88 2.52
N ARG A 49 -7.38 13.01 2.39
CA ARG A 49 -6.67 12.66 1.16
C ARG A 49 -6.62 11.15 0.97
N VAL A 50 -6.73 10.73 -0.29
CA VAL A 50 -6.64 9.34 -0.70
C VAL A 50 -5.60 9.20 -1.80
N LEU A 51 -4.78 8.16 -1.73
CA LEU A 51 -3.79 7.77 -2.74
C LEU A 51 -4.25 6.45 -3.40
N PRO A 52 -4.74 6.50 -4.67
CA PRO A 52 -5.02 5.31 -5.45
C PRO A 52 -3.72 4.69 -5.98
N ILE A 53 -3.59 3.37 -5.90
CA ILE A 53 -2.49 2.61 -6.52
C ILE A 53 -3.09 1.43 -7.29
N TRP A 54 -2.85 1.39 -8.60
CA TRP A 54 -3.24 0.26 -9.44
C TRP A 54 -2.32 -0.92 -9.15
N ILE A 55 -2.90 -2.10 -8.96
CA ILE A 55 -2.20 -3.34 -8.62
C ILE A 55 -2.73 -4.49 -9.47
N GLY A 56 -1.97 -5.57 -9.54
CA GLY A 56 -2.43 -6.76 -10.24
C GLY A 56 -3.49 -7.55 -9.47
N PRO A 57 -4.23 -8.44 -10.15
CA PRO A 57 -5.23 -9.33 -9.54
C PRO A 57 -4.71 -10.18 -8.39
N GLY A 58 -3.53 -10.78 -8.55
CA GLY A 58 -2.95 -11.65 -7.52
C GLY A 58 -2.61 -10.86 -6.25
N GLU A 59 -2.10 -9.65 -6.42
CA GLU A 59 -1.85 -8.73 -5.32
C GLU A 59 -3.14 -8.27 -4.64
N ALA A 60 -4.16 -7.92 -5.42
CA ALA A 60 -5.46 -7.52 -4.91
C ALA A 60 -6.10 -8.64 -4.07
N SER A 61 -6.07 -9.89 -4.55
CA SER A 61 -6.53 -11.05 -3.81
C SER A 61 -5.79 -11.22 -2.48
N ALA A 62 -4.47 -11.04 -2.45
CA ALA A 62 -3.67 -11.19 -1.24
C ALA A 62 -4.00 -10.13 -0.17
N ILE A 63 -4.30 -8.91 -0.60
CA ILE A 63 -4.74 -7.81 0.28
C ILE A 63 -6.19 -8.05 0.73
N ALA A 64 -7.10 -8.40 -0.19
CA ALA A 64 -8.51 -8.63 0.11
C ALA A 64 -8.71 -9.75 1.14
N ALA A 65 -7.98 -10.86 0.98
CA ALA A 65 -8.02 -11.98 1.90
C ALA A 65 -7.65 -11.56 3.33
N GLU A 66 -6.69 -10.64 3.50
CA GLU A 66 -6.29 -10.14 4.82
C GLU A 66 -7.31 -9.16 5.40
N LEU A 67 -7.81 -8.22 4.59
CA LEU A 67 -8.87 -7.28 5.01
C LEU A 67 -10.15 -8.02 5.46
N ALA A 68 -10.41 -9.15 4.84
CA ALA A 68 -11.52 -10.05 5.16
C ALA A 68 -11.25 -10.94 6.38
N THR A 69 -10.02 -10.94 6.91
CA THR A 69 -9.55 -11.86 7.95
C THR A 69 -9.84 -13.32 7.58
N MET A 70 -9.59 -13.69 6.32
CA MET A 70 -9.79 -15.06 5.85
C MET A 70 -8.76 -16.00 6.47
N GLU A 71 -9.22 -17.12 7.00
CA GLU A 71 -8.35 -18.17 7.54
C GLU A 71 -8.04 -19.23 6.48
N PHE A 72 -6.76 -19.47 6.24
CA PHE A 72 -6.29 -20.52 5.34
C PHE A 72 -5.64 -21.66 6.12
N ALA A 73 -5.85 -22.91 5.67
CA ALA A 73 -5.24 -24.09 6.29
C ALA A 73 -3.70 -24.13 6.20
N ARG A 74 -3.13 -23.35 5.26
CA ARG A 74 -1.68 -23.23 5.02
C ARG A 74 -1.35 -21.74 4.86
N PRO A 75 -0.14 -21.32 5.29
CA PRO A 75 0.30 -19.94 5.10
C PRO A 75 0.43 -19.62 3.61
N LEU A 76 -0.06 -18.44 3.22
CA LEU A 76 0.14 -17.84 1.91
C LEU A 76 1.55 -17.23 1.81
N THR A 77 1.88 -16.68 0.64
CA THR A 77 3.21 -16.13 0.35
C THR A 77 3.63 -15.04 1.34
N HIS A 78 2.73 -14.08 1.62
CA HIS A 78 3.02 -12.97 2.53
C HIS A 78 3.08 -13.44 4.00
N ASP A 79 2.27 -14.43 4.40
CA ASP A 79 2.37 -15.07 5.73
C ASP A 79 3.72 -15.75 5.92
N LEU A 80 4.17 -16.50 4.91
CA LEU A 80 5.47 -17.15 4.90
C LEU A 80 6.59 -16.12 5.01
N LEU A 81 6.51 -15.00 4.29
CA LEU A 81 7.52 -13.94 4.34
C LEU A 81 7.59 -13.27 5.72
N CYS A 82 6.44 -12.97 6.33
CA CYS A 82 6.36 -12.49 7.72
C CYS A 82 7.04 -13.47 8.69
N ALA A 83 6.76 -14.77 8.55
CA ALA A 83 7.37 -15.81 9.36
C ALA A 83 8.89 -15.89 9.15
N VAL A 84 9.36 -15.86 7.90
CA VAL A 84 10.80 -15.88 7.56
C VAL A 84 11.51 -14.67 8.17
N MET A 85 10.95 -13.47 8.00
CA MET A 85 11.52 -12.23 8.54
C MET A 85 11.70 -12.33 10.05
N LYS A 86 10.64 -12.75 10.76
CA LYS A 86 10.64 -12.93 12.21
C LYS A 86 11.65 -13.99 12.66
N GLN A 87 11.68 -15.16 12.00
CA GLN A 87 12.56 -16.27 12.38
C GLN A 87 14.04 -15.97 12.11
N LEU A 88 14.35 -15.08 11.16
CA LEU A 88 15.70 -14.59 10.92
C LEU A 88 16.08 -13.38 11.81
N GLY A 89 15.25 -13.05 12.80
CA GLY A 89 15.50 -11.99 13.79
C GLY A 89 15.19 -10.59 13.30
N GLY A 90 14.44 -10.45 12.20
CA GLY A 90 13.96 -9.16 11.69
C GLY A 90 12.60 -8.79 12.29
N SER A 91 12.38 -7.49 12.47
CA SER A 91 11.09 -6.93 12.88
C SER A 91 10.73 -5.76 11.97
N LEU A 92 9.63 -5.88 11.22
CA LEU A 92 9.15 -4.80 10.38
C LEU A 92 8.70 -3.62 11.25
N GLN A 93 9.29 -2.46 11.04
CA GLN A 93 9.00 -1.24 11.82
C GLN A 93 7.94 -0.39 11.15
N LYS A 94 8.03 -0.24 9.83
CA LYS A 94 7.07 0.49 9.01
C LYS A 94 7.23 0.14 7.54
N VAL A 95 6.18 0.41 6.78
CA VAL A 95 6.21 0.47 5.31
C VAL A 95 6.18 1.92 4.87
N VAL A 96 6.96 2.27 3.85
CA VAL A 96 6.97 3.61 3.26
C VAL A 96 6.73 3.51 1.76
N ILE A 97 5.66 4.10 1.25
CA ILE A 97 5.45 4.33 -0.19
C ILE A 97 6.16 5.63 -0.52
N SER A 98 7.32 5.50 -1.15
CA SER A 98 8.34 6.56 -1.16
C SER A 98 8.20 7.50 -2.34
N ARG A 99 7.97 6.97 -3.54
CA ARG A 99 7.94 7.77 -4.78
C ARG A 99 7.16 7.10 -5.90
N VAL A 100 6.92 7.86 -6.96
CA VAL A 100 6.38 7.39 -8.24
C VAL A 100 7.27 7.90 -9.38
N GLU A 101 7.68 7.00 -10.27
CA GLU A 101 8.48 7.31 -11.46
C GLU A 101 7.84 6.61 -12.65
N ASP A 102 7.54 7.34 -13.72
CA ASP A 102 6.91 6.77 -14.93
C ASP A 102 5.67 5.90 -14.63
N SER A 103 4.79 6.38 -13.74
CA SER A 103 3.60 5.66 -13.24
C SER A 103 3.86 4.40 -12.41
N THR A 104 5.12 4.13 -12.08
CA THR A 104 5.53 3.01 -11.21
C THR A 104 5.76 3.53 -9.80
N TYR A 105 4.93 3.08 -8.86
CA TYR A 105 5.11 3.38 -7.45
C TYR A 105 6.13 2.44 -6.81
N TYR A 106 6.91 2.98 -5.89
CA TYR A 106 7.91 2.23 -5.12
C TYR A 106 7.60 2.30 -3.64
N ALA A 107 7.97 1.25 -2.92
CA ALA A 107 7.84 1.18 -1.48
C ALA A 107 9.08 0.54 -0.83
N GLU A 108 9.22 0.79 0.46
CA GLU A 108 10.29 0.25 1.27
C GLU A 108 9.72 -0.40 2.53
N LEU A 109 10.21 -1.60 2.83
CA LEU A 109 10.00 -2.27 4.11
C LEU A 109 11.18 -1.91 5.03
N LEU A 110 10.93 -1.14 6.09
CA LEU A 110 11.98 -0.81 7.06
C LEU A 110 12.02 -1.87 8.16
N VAL A 111 13.03 -2.73 8.11
CA VAL A 111 13.18 -3.88 9.00
C VAL A 111 14.31 -3.63 10.00
N LEU A 112 13.99 -3.70 11.30
CA LEU A 112 14.99 -3.66 12.35
C LEU A 112 15.56 -5.07 12.59
N LYS A 113 16.88 -5.21 12.50
CA LYS A 113 17.58 -6.46 12.78
C LYS A 113 18.90 -6.15 13.49
N ASN A 114 19.15 -6.78 14.64
CA ASN A 114 20.38 -6.60 15.42
C ASN A 114 20.73 -5.13 15.75
N GLY A 115 19.72 -4.27 15.90
CA GLY A 115 19.91 -2.83 16.16
C GLY A 115 20.17 -1.99 14.91
N GLU A 116 20.22 -2.60 13.73
CA GLU A 116 20.37 -1.93 12.44
C GLU A 116 19.02 -1.86 11.72
N LEU A 117 18.70 -0.69 11.17
CA LEU A 117 17.51 -0.49 10.34
C LEU A 117 17.88 -0.75 8.87
N ILE A 118 17.31 -1.80 8.30
CA ILE A 118 17.53 -2.22 6.91
C ILE A 118 16.33 -1.75 6.09
N SER A 119 16.58 -1.01 5.02
CA SER A 119 15.55 -0.71 4.01
C SER A 119 15.57 -1.79 2.92
N LEU A 120 14.41 -2.36 2.62
CA LEU A 120 14.23 -3.32 1.53
C LEU A 120 13.29 -2.71 0.49
N ASP A 121 13.78 -2.51 -0.72
CA ASP A 121 12.95 -2.10 -1.87
C ASP A 121 11.89 -3.17 -2.19
N ALA A 122 10.67 -2.73 -2.40
CA ALA A 122 9.51 -3.57 -2.64
C ALA A 122 8.43 -2.83 -3.42
N ARG A 123 7.56 -3.60 -4.09
CA ARG A 123 6.35 -3.02 -4.70
C ARG A 123 5.37 -2.61 -3.59
N PRO A 124 4.61 -1.51 -3.75
CA PRO A 124 3.62 -1.10 -2.77
C PRO A 124 2.61 -2.19 -2.44
N SER A 125 2.14 -2.95 -3.43
CA SER A 125 1.20 -4.06 -3.24
C SER A 125 1.70 -5.11 -2.25
N ASP A 126 2.94 -5.58 -2.42
CA ASP A 126 3.56 -6.57 -1.53
C ASP A 126 3.76 -5.98 -0.13
N SER A 127 4.24 -4.74 -0.06
CA SER A 127 4.47 -4.04 1.20
C SER A 127 3.18 -3.84 1.99
N ILE A 128 2.07 -3.49 1.33
CA ILE A 128 0.74 -3.35 1.94
C ILE A 128 0.26 -4.72 2.46
N ALA A 129 0.37 -5.77 1.65
CA ALA A 129 -0.07 -7.12 2.05
C ALA A 129 0.72 -7.67 3.26
N ILE A 130 2.01 -7.35 3.37
CA ILE A 130 2.86 -7.69 4.52
C ILE A 130 2.45 -6.86 5.73
N ALA A 131 2.30 -5.54 5.56
CA ALA A 131 1.98 -4.62 6.65
C ALA A 131 0.66 -4.97 7.33
N LEU A 132 -0.36 -5.34 6.57
CA LEU A 132 -1.65 -5.79 7.12
C LEU A 132 -1.47 -7.06 7.98
N ARG A 133 -0.73 -8.07 7.49
CA ARG A 133 -0.47 -9.34 8.21
C ARG A 133 0.42 -9.20 9.44
N SER A 134 1.25 -8.17 9.47
CA SER A 134 2.18 -7.90 10.58
C SER A 134 1.72 -6.76 11.48
N ASP A 135 0.48 -6.28 11.32
CA ASP A 135 -0.09 -5.13 12.05
C ASP A 135 0.86 -3.92 12.08
N THR A 136 1.51 -3.67 10.94
CA THR A 136 2.55 -2.64 10.82
C THR A 136 2.02 -1.41 10.10
N GLN A 137 2.41 -0.24 10.58
CA GLN A 137 1.98 1.04 10.02
C GLN A 137 2.51 1.26 8.60
N ILE A 138 1.65 1.82 7.75
CA ILE A 138 1.96 2.19 6.37
C ILE A 138 2.04 3.72 6.31
N PHE A 139 3.10 4.22 5.69
CA PHE A 139 3.29 5.64 5.44
C PHE A 139 3.40 5.88 3.93
N ALA A 140 2.97 7.06 3.50
CA ALA A 140 3.22 7.57 2.16
C ALA A 140 3.93 8.92 2.25
N HIS A 141 4.80 9.21 1.29
CA HIS A 141 5.40 10.53 1.19
C HIS A 141 4.32 11.58 0.86
N GLU A 142 4.36 12.74 1.53
CA GLU A 142 3.41 13.86 1.40
C GLU A 142 3.21 14.26 -0.06
N GLU A 143 4.29 14.25 -0.85
CA GLU A 143 4.26 14.59 -2.28
C GLU A 143 3.35 13.66 -3.09
N LEU A 144 3.28 12.37 -2.74
CA LEU A 144 2.39 11.41 -3.42
C LEU A 144 0.92 11.72 -3.16
N LEU A 145 0.58 12.13 -1.93
CA LEU A 145 -0.78 12.57 -1.57
C LEU A 145 -1.13 13.93 -2.19
N ALA A 146 -0.13 14.77 -2.48
CA ALA A 146 -0.34 16.05 -3.14
C ALA A 146 -0.62 15.89 -4.64
N ILE A 147 0.11 15.03 -5.35
CA ILE A 147 -0.08 14.73 -6.78
C ILE A 147 -1.53 14.34 -7.08
N VAL A 148 -2.12 13.54 -6.18
CA VAL A 148 -3.47 13.01 -6.38
C VAL A 148 -4.56 14.08 -6.23
N ARG A 149 -4.29 15.21 -5.56
CA ARG A 149 -5.26 16.31 -5.47
C ARG A 149 -5.54 16.96 -6.84
N ASP A 150 -4.60 16.86 -7.77
CA ASP A 150 -4.70 17.45 -9.12
C ASP A 150 -5.32 16.49 -10.14
N LEU A 151 -5.31 15.18 -9.85
CA LEU A 151 -6.11 14.20 -10.55
C LEU A 151 -7.54 14.32 -9.99
N ASN A 152 -8.55 14.50 -10.84
CA ASN A 152 -9.95 14.55 -10.38
C ASN A 152 -10.38 13.18 -9.83
N VAL A 153 -10.04 12.89 -8.56
CA VAL A 153 -10.54 11.75 -7.78
C VAL A 153 -12.06 11.85 -7.56
N GLY A 154 -12.72 12.90 -8.03
CA GLY A 154 -14.17 13.07 -8.04
C GLY A 154 -14.93 11.91 -8.69
N GLU A 155 -14.31 11.13 -9.57
CA GLU A 155 -14.90 9.90 -10.13
C GLU A 155 -14.95 8.74 -9.11
N PHE A 156 -14.01 8.68 -8.16
CA PHE A 156 -13.99 7.68 -7.07
C PHE A 156 -14.67 8.18 -5.77
N GLU A 157 -14.75 9.49 -5.53
CA GLU A 157 -15.49 10.06 -4.38
C GLU A 157 -17.00 10.14 -4.60
N SER A 158 -17.46 10.39 -5.85
CA SER A 158 -18.89 10.41 -6.19
C SER A 158 -19.53 9.03 -6.06
N ALA A 159 -18.71 8.00 -6.22
CA ALA A 159 -19.06 6.66 -5.87
C ALA A 159 -19.39 6.53 -4.36
N GLY A 160 -18.55 7.01 -3.44
CA GLY A 160 -18.78 6.81 -1.99
C GLY A 160 -19.90 7.63 -1.32
N LYS A 161 -20.59 8.56 -2.03
CA LYS A 161 -21.54 9.51 -1.42
C LYS A 161 -23.02 9.26 -1.74
N ASP A 162 -23.33 8.46 -2.75
CA ASP A 162 -24.69 8.01 -3.05
C ASP A 162 -24.67 6.47 -3.09
N PRO A 163 -25.38 5.76 -2.20
CA PRO A 163 -25.39 4.29 -2.16
C PRO A 163 -25.95 3.66 -3.44
N SER A 164 -26.45 4.46 -4.39
CA SER A 164 -26.86 4.03 -5.72
C SER A 164 -25.84 4.30 -6.84
N THR A 165 -24.77 5.09 -6.59
CA THR A 165 -23.72 5.38 -7.58
C THR A 165 -22.31 5.01 -7.12
N SER A 166 -22.14 4.46 -5.92
CA SER A 166 -20.95 3.66 -5.59
C SER A 166 -20.91 2.43 -6.51
N PRO A 167 -19.81 2.13 -7.24
CA PRO A 167 -19.45 0.73 -7.41
C PRO A 167 -19.56 0.13 -6.01
N PRO A 168 -20.40 -0.90 -5.82
CA PRO A 168 -20.62 -1.47 -4.52
C PRO A 168 -19.26 -1.77 -3.89
N PHE A 169 -19.14 -1.58 -2.59
CA PHE A 169 -18.06 -2.21 -1.83
C PHE A 169 -18.06 -3.67 -2.27
N MET A 170 -17.08 -4.02 -3.09
CA MET A 170 -17.00 -5.38 -3.57
C MET A 170 -16.47 -6.16 -2.39
N GLY A 171 -17.37 -6.92 -1.77
CA GLY A 171 -17.01 -7.77 -0.65
C GLY A 171 -15.85 -8.67 -1.07
N PRO A 172 -15.00 -9.13 -0.14
CA PRO A 172 -13.90 -10.02 -0.45
C PRO A 172 -14.31 -11.22 -1.31
N ASP A 173 -15.47 -11.81 -1.01
CA ASP A 173 -16.05 -12.93 -1.76
C ASP A 173 -16.51 -12.52 -3.17
N GLU A 174 -17.12 -11.34 -3.30
CA GLU A 174 -17.55 -10.79 -4.59
C GLU A 174 -16.33 -10.42 -5.45
N LEU A 175 -15.26 -9.93 -4.84
CA LEU A 175 -14.00 -9.62 -5.51
C LEU A 175 -13.33 -10.91 -5.95
N GLU A 176 -13.32 -11.94 -5.10
CA GLU A 176 -12.80 -13.24 -5.48
C GLU A 176 -13.60 -13.86 -6.64
N GLU A 177 -14.93 -13.81 -6.60
CA GLU A 177 -15.79 -14.29 -7.68
C GLU A 177 -15.55 -13.50 -8.97
N HIS A 178 -15.44 -12.18 -8.87
CA HIS A 178 -15.12 -11.32 -10.01
C HIS A 178 -13.75 -11.67 -10.60
N LEU A 179 -12.71 -11.76 -9.77
CA LEU A 179 -11.35 -12.10 -10.20
C LEU A 179 -11.27 -13.50 -10.82
N ARG A 180 -12.07 -14.47 -10.33
CA ARG A 180 -12.20 -15.81 -10.92
C ARG A 180 -12.93 -15.79 -12.26
N ALA A 181 -13.84 -14.84 -12.47
CA ALA A 181 -14.59 -14.68 -13.71
C ALA A 181 -13.80 -13.97 -14.83
N LEU A 182 -12.65 -13.37 -14.51
CA LEU A 182 -11.80 -12.71 -15.51
C LEU A 182 -11.06 -13.72 -16.37
N ASN A 183 -11.11 -13.54 -17.70
CA ASN A 183 -10.31 -14.35 -18.61
C ASN A 183 -8.87 -13.84 -18.66
N PRO A 184 -7.91 -14.71 -19.04
CA PRO A 184 -6.52 -14.33 -19.32
C PRO A 184 -6.35 -13.08 -20.20
N GLU A 185 -7.30 -12.84 -21.11
CA GLU A 185 -7.26 -11.73 -22.07
C GLU A 185 -7.84 -10.42 -21.50
N ASP A 186 -8.64 -10.50 -20.43
CA ASP A 186 -9.24 -9.35 -19.75
C ASP A 186 -8.25 -8.66 -18.78
N PHE A 187 -7.08 -9.27 -18.55
CA PHE A 187 -6.03 -8.75 -17.64
C PHE A 187 -5.20 -7.61 -18.22
N GLY A 188 -5.55 -7.10 -19.41
CA GLY A 188 -4.72 -6.16 -20.15
C GLY A 188 -3.42 -6.80 -20.64
N ARG A 189 -2.92 -6.39 -21.81
CA ARG A 189 -1.59 -6.83 -22.23
C ARG A 189 -0.57 -6.14 -21.32
N PHE A 190 0.08 -6.92 -20.46
CA PHE A 190 1.32 -6.49 -19.82
C PHE A 190 2.35 -6.19 -20.92
N THR A 191 2.58 -4.91 -21.18
CA THR A 191 3.73 -4.44 -21.97
C THR A 191 4.85 -4.10 -20.99
N PRO A 192 5.90 -4.93 -20.89
CA PRO A 192 7.08 -4.61 -20.08
C PRO A 192 7.82 -3.39 -20.59
#